data_AF-A0A1A9HNC6-F1
#
_entry.id   AF-A0A1A9HNC6-F1
#
_cell.length_a   1.000
_cell.length_b   1.000
_cell.length_c   1.000
_cell.angle_alpha   90.00
_cell.angle_beta   90.00
_cell.angle_gamma   90.00
#
_symmetry.space_group_name_H-M   'P 1'
#
loop_
_entity.id
_entity.type
_entity.pdbx_description
1 polymer ?
#
loop_
_entity_poly.entity_id
_entity_poly.type
_entity_poly.pdbx_seq_one_letter_code
_entity_poly.pdbx_strand_id
1 'polypeptide(L)'
;MQSHSPSVRRIGVQAALTVLALVCGASVAVAAGKPKAGAQASGQPSVYVQDGWVYTNTFTATGQPLVTATKAAAAAGVIPVGDSRVYGNVFDKGRKLTVNQWQAVLSMDAYPENGTTNYQDPEPWRYCEVDYEASEGISDYRGNTFGPVGVTTVGDFPDYFKNAYAPYVLGKTGATNTDMKNWGVQVTGIAAADMKADDSRLDPYPNLSRSNSKKRAALTKICQALQSDFDNRQAQYVMSHYAHIDSDKLLPVLDALKKIGFTSFSQYNLVGLAFQVQVNTGSIGSVSAFSSVKSAGNCGSMSNETCFATYLTDQYIRWLKSSSLGDDAGNCWRASMALDIYKQDPTMGNVGTVTSIINSKYPNNSGKCPTSGVKWSKNMAWN
;
A
#
# COMPACT_ATOMS: atom_id res chain seq x y z
N MET A 1 -17.01 9.42 4.50
CA MET A 1 -16.61 8.08 3.98
C MET A 1 -15.39 7.67 4.78
N GLN A 2 -15.47 6.57 5.54
CA GLN A 2 -14.32 6.10 6.32
C GLN A 2 -13.25 5.62 5.32
N SER A 3 -11.97 5.79 5.59
CA SER A 3 -10.89 5.25 4.76
C SER A 3 -9.85 4.74 5.73
N HIS A 4 -9.94 3.46 6.06
CA HIS A 4 -8.92 2.75 6.82
C HIS A 4 -8.02 2.06 5.80
N SER A 5 -6.82 2.60 5.61
CA SER A 5 -5.77 1.87 4.91
C SER A 5 -5.33 0.73 5.84
N PRO A 6 -5.32 -0.54 5.38
CA PRO A 6 -4.91 -1.68 6.21
C PRO A 6 -3.43 -1.61 6.57
N SER A 7 -3.10 -1.90 7.83
CA SER A 7 -1.71 -2.16 8.23
C SER A 7 -1.35 -3.65 8.08
N VAL A 8 -0.34 -3.95 7.25
CA VAL A 8 0.05 -5.32 6.85
C VAL A 8 0.55 -6.19 8.03
N ARG A 9 0.93 -5.60 9.18
CA ARG A 9 1.68 -6.32 10.23
C ARG A 9 0.88 -6.95 11.38
N ARG A 10 -0.45 -6.98 11.37
CA ARG A 10 -1.20 -7.81 12.34
C ARG A 10 -1.18 -9.31 12.02
N ILE A 11 -0.59 -9.73 10.88
CA ILE A 11 -0.54 -11.12 10.39
C ILE A 11 0.70 -11.89 10.92
N GLY A 12 1.23 -11.46 12.06
CA GLY A 12 2.52 -11.93 12.60
C GLY A 12 2.48 -13.17 13.50
N VAL A 13 1.43 -14.00 13.54
CA VAL A 13 1.48 -15.32 14.23
C VAL A 13 0.44 -16.25 13.59
N GLN A 14 0.86 -17.45 13.15
CA GLN A 14 0.03 -18.57 12.63
C GLN A 14 -0.18 -18.73 11.11
N ALA A 15 0.86 -18.51 10.28
CA ALA A 15 0.94 -19.23 9.00
C ALA A 15 2.12 -20.21 9.07
N ALA A 16 1.83 -21.47 9.37
CA ALA A 16 2.79 -22.56 9.37
C ALA A 16 3.38 -22.74 7.95
N LEU A 17 4.68 -22.50 7.82
CA LEU A 17 5.45 -22.73 6.60
C LEU A 17 5.35 -24.21 6.20
N THR A 18 4.69 -24.48 5.07
CA THR A 18 4.89 -25.73 4.32
C THR A 18 5.66 -25.37 3.05
N VAL A 19 6.99 -25.31 3.14
CA VAL A 19 7.85 -25.14 1.97
C VAL A 19 8.04 -26.51 1.34
N LEU A 20 7.29 -26.76 0.26
CA LEU A 20 7.48 -27.94 -0.58
C LEU A 20 8.78 -27.75 -1.39
N ALA A 21 9.81 -28.51 -1.01
CA ALA A 21 11.09 -28.52 -1.70
C ALA A 21 10.94 -29.12 -3.10
N LEU A 22 10.99 -28.28 -4.14
CA LEU A 22 11.24 -28.71 -5.51
C LEU A 22 12.74 -28.52 -5.78
N VAL A 23 13.53 -29.55 -5.48
CA VAL A 23 14.91 -29.66 -5.96
C VAL A 23 15.01 -30.92 -6.80
N CYS A 24 15.43 -30.71 -8.04
CA CYS A 24 15.60 -31.69 -9.11
C CYS A 24 16.35 -32.95 -8.63
N GLY A 25 15.87 -34.13 -9.02
CA GLY A 25 16.55 -35.40 -8.79
C GLY A 25 16.07 -36.46 -9.78
N ALA A 26 17.02 -36.95 -10.56
CA ALA A 26 16.84 -37.89 -11.65
C ALA A 26 16.32 -39.28 -11.21
N SER A 27 15.76 -39.97 -12.18
CA SER A 27 15.22 -41.34 -12.19
C SER A 27 16.12 -42.38 -11.50
N VAL A 28 15.59 -43.14 -10.54
CA VAL A 28 16.00 -44.54 -10.33
C VAL A 28 14.80 -45.36 -9.81
N ALA A 29 14.49 -46.43 -10.55
CA ALA A 29 13.50 -47.44 -10.19
C ALA A 29 13.92 -48.21 -8.93
N VAL A 30 12.97 -48.52 -8.04
CA VAL A 30 13.20 -49.41 -6.90
C VAL A 30 12.42 -50.71 -7.11
N ALA A 31 13.16 -51.75 -7.48
CA ALA A 31 12.72 -53.14 -7.37
C ALA A 31 13.02 -53.68 -5.96
N ALA A 32 12.17 -54.58 -5.48
CA ALA A 32 12.18 -55.17 -4.14
C ALA A 32 13.43 -56.03 -3.82
N GLY A 33 13.89 -55.99 -2.57
CA GLY A 33 14.91 -56.88 -2.02
C GLY A 33 15.21 -56.63 -0.54
N LYS A 34 15.28 -57.71 0.26
CA LYS A 34 15.32 -57.80 1.75
C LYS A 34 16.63 -57.31 2.43
N PRO A 35 16.64 -57.12 3.78
CA PRO A 35 17.59 -56.26 4.49
C PRO A 35 18.88 -56.96 4.90
N LYS A 36 19.97 -56.20 5.00
CA LYS A 36 21.18 -56.59 5.75
C LYS A 36 21.75 -55.35 6.45
N ALA A 37 21.86 -55.42 7.77
CA ALA A 37 22.41 -54.37 8.62
C ALA A 37 23.92 -54.19 8.40
N GLY A 38 24.35 -52.94 8.37
CA GLY A 38 25.72 -52.48 8.51
C GLY A 38 25.68 -51.02 8.95
N ALA A 39 26.35 -50.70 10.05
CA ALA A 39 26.26 -49.44 10.78
C ALA A 39 26.51 -48.19 9.92
N GLN A 40 25.67 -47.17 10.06
CA GLN A 40 26.01 -45.78 9.72
C GLN A 40 25.24 -44.82 10.61
N ALA A 41 25.96 -43.88 11.22
CA ALA A 41 25.42 -42.79 12.00
C ALA A 41 24.37 -42.03 11.18
N SER A 42 23.11 -42.14 11.56
CA SER A 42 21.97 -41.52 10.89
C SER A 42 21.92 -40.02 11.24
N GLY A 43 22.83 -39.25 10.68
CA GLY A 43 22.66 -37.81 10.56
C GLY A 43 21.71 -37.53 9.40
N GLN A 44 20.42 -37.37 9.67
CA GLN A 44 19.51 -36.93 8.62
C GLN A 44 19.84 -35.48 8.24
N PRO A 45 19.87 -35.13 6.95
CA PRO A 45 19.95 -33.74 6.52
C PRO A 45 18.82 -32.95 7.15
N SER A 46 19.13 -31.77 7.69
CA SER A 46 18.14 -30.89 8.31
C SER A 46 18.28 -29.47 7.80
N VAL A 47 17.15 -28.78 7.69
CA VAL A 47 17.10 -27.37 7.29
C VAL A 47 16.44 -26.60 8.42
N TYR A 48 17.06 -25.51 8.87
CA TYR A 48 16.47 -24.61 9.84
C TYR A 48 16.75 -23.15 9.47
N VAL A 49 15.89 -22.24 9.93
CA VAL A 49 16.01 -20.80 9.67
C VAL A 49 16.32 -20.09 10.99
N GLN A 50 17.35 -19.26 10.99
CA GLN A 50 17.71 -18.42 12.13
C GLN A 50 18.24 -17.07 11.63
N ASP A 51 17.71 -15.97 12.17
CA ASP A 51 18.14 -14.59 11.86
C ASP A 51 18.14 -14.23 10.37
N GLY A 52 17.18 -14.77 9.60
CA GLY A 52 17.05 -14.54 8.15
C GLY A 52 18.02 -15.35 7.28
N TRP A 53 18.74 -16.30 7.88
CA TRP A 53 19.61 -17.25 7.19
C TRP A 53 18.96 -18.64 7.18
N VAL A 54 19.04 -19.31 6.03
CA VAL A 54 18.69 -20.72 5.89
C VAL A 54 19.95 -21.54 6.10
N TYR A 55 19.97 -22.34 7.16
CA TYR A 55 21.03 -23.28 7.47
C TYR A 55 20.62 -24.66 6.97
N THR A 56 21.45 -25.24 6.10
CA THR A 56 21.27 -26.60 5.61
C THR A 56 22.40 -27.46 6.15
N ASN A 57 22.07 -28.41 7.00
CA ASN A 57 22.96 -29.45 7.47
C ASN A 57 22.95 -30.60 6.46
N THR A 58 24.09 -30.85 5.85
CA THR A 58 24.36 -32.01 5.00
C THR A 58 25.56 -32.77 5.52
N PHE A 59 25.89 -33.90 4.90
CA PHE A 59 27.11 -34.66 5.20
C PHE A 59 27.93 -34.79 3.92
N THR A 60 29.24 -34.59 4.04
CA THR A 60 30.18 -34.84 2.95
C THR A 60 30.21 -36.33 2.58
N ALA A 61 30.78 -36.67 1.43
CA ALA A 61 30.91 -38.07 0.98
C ALA A 61 31.68 -38.98 1.97
N THR A 62 32.49 -38.40 2.87
CA THR A 62 33.20 -39.10 3.95
C THR A 62 32.45 -39.09 5.29
N GLY A 63 31.21 -38.59 5.33
CA GLY A 63 30.35 -38.58 6.51
C GLY A 63 30.57 -37.41 7.48
N GLN A 64 31.39 -36.42 7.13
CA GLN A 64 31.59 -35.22 7.98
C GLN A 64 30.42 -34.23 7.82
N PRO A 65 29.91 -33.64 8.93
CA PRO A 65 28.84 -32.65 8.86
C PRO A 65 29.29 -31.40 8.12
N LEU A 66 28.45 -30.92 7.21
CA LEU A 66 28.63 -29.70 6.43
C LEU A 66 27.40 -28.80 6.64
N VAL A 67 27.61 -27.64 7.25
CA VAL A 67 26.57 -26.63 7.43
C VAL A 67 26.76 -25.56 6.38
N THR A 68 25.78 -25.42 5.48
CA THR A 68 25.74 -24.33 4.51
C THR A 68 24.74 -23.29 5.01
N ALA A 69 25.22 -22.07 5.27
CA ALA A 69 24.37 -20.93 5.61
C ALA A 69 24.14 -20.10 4.34
N THR A 70 22.89 -19.97 3.93
CA THR A 70 22.50 -19.14 2.79
C THR A 70 21.62 -18.02 3.31
N LYS A 71 22.04 -16.76 3.16
CA LYS A 71 21.13 -15.64 3.38
C LYS A 71 20.17 -15.65 2.20
N ALA A 72 18.87 -15.73 2.46
CA ALA A 72 17.93 -15.44 1.39
C ALA A 72 18.26 -14.04 0.87
N ALA A 73 18.54 -13.91 -0.43
CA ALA A 73 18.67 -12.60 -1.03
C ALA A 73 17.39 -11.83 -0.69
N ALA A 74 17.51 -10.60 -0.17
CA ALA A 74 16.34 -9.74 0.00
C ALA A 74 15.58 -9.75 -1.33
N ALA A 75 14.31 -10.16 -1.32
CA ALA A 75 13.51 -10.22 -2.53
C ALA A 75 13.65 -8.88 -3.26
N ALA A 76 13.91 -8.91 -4.56
CA ALA A 76 14.00 -7.70 -5.34
C ALA A 76 12.68 -6.94 -5.19
N GLY A 77 12.75 -5.67 -4.78
CA GLY A 77 11.58 -4.81 -4.70
C GLY A 77 10.94 -4.61 -6.07
N VAL A 78 9.71 -4.11 -6.09
CA VAL A 78 9.06 -3.68 -7.33
C VAL A 78 9.81 -2.51 -7.98
N ILE A 79 9.54 -2.23 -9.26
CA ILE A 79 10.16 -1.12 -9.98
C ILE A 79 9.97 0.21 -9.20
N PRO A 80 11.04 0.99 -8.95
CA PRO A 80 10.95 2.23 -8.18
C PRO A 80 10.24 3.33 -8.95
N VAL A 81 9.84 4.39 -8.25
CA VAL A 81 9.31 5.60 -8.91
C VAL A 81 10.30 6.21 -9.92
N GLY A 82 11.61 6.10 -9.66
CA GLY A 82 12.67 6.58 -10.55
C GLY A 82 12.89 5.73 -11.81
N ASP A 83 12.19 4.60 -11.97
CA ASP A 83 12.21 3.84 -13.22
C ASP A 83 11.64 4.69 -14.37
N SER A 84 12.27 4.64 -15.55
CA SER A 84 11.89 5.46 -16.70
C SER A 84 10.47 5.17 -17.21
N ARG A 85 9.90 4.02 -16.85
CA ARG A 85 8.51 3.67 -17.17
C ARG A 85 7.51 4.31 -16.21
N VAL A 86 7.95 4.78 -15.04
CA VAL A 86 7.08 5.30 -13.96
C VAL A 86 7.06 6.83 -13.96
N TYR A 87 8.10 7.48 -13.42
CA TYR A 87 8.13 8.93 -13.22
C TYR A 87 8.14 9.71 -14.55
N GLY A 88 7.22 10.67 -14.66
CA GLY A 88 7.05 11.46 -15.87
C GLY A 88 6.41 10.70 -17.03
N ASN A 89 5.99 9.45 -16.83
CA ASN A 89 5.29 8.64 -17.84
C ASN A 89 3.89 8.24 -17.36
N VAL A 90 3.79 7.34 -16.38
CA VAL A 90 2.48 6.93 -15.81
C VAL A 90 2.16 7.64 -14.50
N PHE A 91 3.19 8.18 -13.83
CA PHE A 91 3.09 8.85 -12.54
C PHE A 91 3.84 10.19 -12.52
N ASP A 92 3.20 11.23 -11.99
CA ASP A 92 3.64 12.62 -12.00
C ASP A 92 4.13 13.07 -13.38
N LYS A 93 3.25 12.94 -14.38
CA LYS A 93 3.50 13.34 -15.78
C LYS A 93 3.96 14.81 -15.88
N GLY A 94 3.45 15.64 -14.98
CA GLY A 94 3.78 17.06 -14.89
C GLY A 94 5.10 17.37 -14.20
N ARG A 95 5.79 16.36 -13.65
CA ARG A 95 7.06 16.47 -12.92
C ARG A 95 7.01 17.56 -11.85
N LYS A 96 5.92 17.59 -11.09
CA LYS A 96 5.70 18.58 -10.03
C LYS A 96 6.64 18.37 -8.85
N LEU A 97 6.99 17.12 -8.58
CA LEU A 97 8.04 16.73 -7.66
C LEU A 97 9.18 16.08 -8.44
N THR A 98 10.37 16.09 -7.87
CA THR A 98 11.52 15.35 -8.39
C THR A 98 11.45 13.86 -7.99
N VAL A 99 12.25 13.01 -8.63
CA VAL A 99 12.36 11.59 -8.27
C VAL A 99 12.75 11.41 -6.80
N ASN A 100 13.69 12.22 -6.29
CA ASN A 100 14.14 12.12 -4.90
C ASN A 100 13.04 12.54 -3.91
N GLN A 101 12.26 13.56 -4.25
CA GLN A 101 11.07 13.94 -3.47
C GLN A 101 10.05 12.81 -3.44
N TRP A 102 9.77 12.17 -4.57
CA TRP A 102 8.86 11.02 -4.58
C TRP A 102 9.40 9.83 -3.80
N GLN A 103 10.69 9.54 -3.89
CA GLN A 103 11.31 8.48 -3.10
C GLN A 103 11.09 8.74 -1.61
N ALA A 104 11.33 9.96 -1.13
CA ALA A 104 11.13 10.33 0.27
C ALA A 104 9.65 10.29 0.68
N VAL A 105 8.74 10.84 -0.12
CA VAL A 105 7.30 10.88 0.18
C VAL A 105 6.69 9.47 0.21
N LEU A 106 6.97 8.62 -0.79
CA LEU A 106 6.47 7.25 -0.82
C LEU A 106 7.06 6.40 0.32
N SER A 107 8.35 6.61 0.64
CA SER A 107 8.98 5.95 1.78
C SER A 107 8.39 6.39 3.12
N MET A 108 8.04 7.67 3.25
CA MET A 108 7.38 8.20 4.44
C MET A 108 5.97 7.60 4.61
N ASP A 109 5.18 7.59 3.54
CA ASP A 109 3.80 7.10 3.55
C ASP A 109 3.70 5.60 3.83
N ALA A 110 4.66 4.81 3.33
CA ALA A 110 4.73 3.38 3.58
C ALA A 110 4.96 3.01 5.05
N TYR A 111 5.52 3.91 5.88
CA TYR A 111 5.88 3.55 7.25
C TYR A 111 4.66 3.34 8.18
N PRO A 112 3.71 4.28 8.29
CA PRO A 112 2.49 4.06 9.07
C PRO A 112 1.68 2.84 8.58
N GLU A 113 1.64 2.61 7.27
CA GLU A 113 0.87 1.51 6.66
C GLU A 113 1.56 0.16 6.87
N ASN A 114 2.83 0.04 6.51
CA ASN A 114 3.52 -1.24 6.37
C ASN A 114 4.57 -1.50 7.47
N GLY A 115 4.80 -0.52 8.35
CA GLY A 115 5.84 -0.59 9.39
C GLY A 115 7.26 -0.49 8.85
N THR A 116 7.44 -0.04 7.60
CA THR A 116 8.74 0.11 6.94
C THR A 116 8.73 1.28 5.98
N THR A 117 9.88 1.94 5.82
CA THR A 117 10.05 2.97 4.77
C THR A 117 10.36 2.36 3.40
N ASN A 118 10.49 1.04 3.29
CA ASN A 118 10.69 0.36 2.02
C ASN A 118 9.36 0.23 1.26
N TYR A 119 8.94 1.30 0.58
CA TYR A 119 7.70 1.31 -0.21
C TYR A 119 7.73 0.32 -1.40
N GLN A 120 8.89 -0.22 -1.76
CA GLN A 120 9.06 -1.16 -2.87
C GLN A 120 8.95 -2.62 -2.44
N ASP A 121 8.71 -2.90 -1.16
CA ASP A 121 8.47 -4.27 -0.68
C ASP A 121 7.32 -4.90 -1.48
N PRO A 122 7.52 -6.05 -2.17
CA PRO A 122 6.50 -6.61 -3.04
C PRO A 122 5.23 -7.06 -2.31
N GLU A 123 5.28 -7.30 -1.00
CA GLU A 123 4.12 -7.80 -0.24
C GLU A 123 2.92 -6.83 -0.30
N PRO A 124 3.05 -5.54 0.08
CA PRO A 124 1.98 -4.56 -0.12
C PRO A 124 1.46 -4.42 -1.56
N TRP A 125 2.30 -4.66 -2.57
CA TRP A 125 1.88 -4.54 -3.98
C TRP A 125 1.09 -5.75 -4.47
N ARG A 126 1.39 -6.94 -3.93
CA ARG A 126 0.66 -8.19 -4.20
C ARG A 126 -0.52 -8.40 -3.24
N TYR A 127 -0.62 -7.60 -2.18
CA TYR A 127 -1.68 -7.69 -1.19
C TYR A 127 -3.07 -7.63 -1.83
N CYS A 128 -3.94 -8.57 -1.45
CA CYS A 128 -5.36 -8.54 -1.76
C CYS A 128 -6.09 -9.34 -0.68
N GLU A 129 -6.94 -8.67 0.08
CA GLU A 129 -7.73 -9.28 1.14
C GLU A 129 -9.22 -9.24 0.79
N VAL A 130 -9.90 -10.36 1.07
CA VAL A 130 -11.34 -10.49 0.88
C VAL A 130 -12.07 -9.99 2.13
N ASP A 131 -12.76 -8.88 1.98
CA ASP A 131 -13.64 -8.30 2.99
C ASP A 131 -12.86 -7.90 4.26
N TYR A 132 -11.79 -7.12 4.08
CA TYR A 132 -10.94 -6.59 5.17
C TYR A 132 -11.77 -5.92 6.27
N GLU A 133 -12.84 -5.20 5.90
CA GLU A 133 -13.70 -4.58 6.92
C GLU A 133 -14.32 -5.63 7.85
N ALA A 134 -14.64 -6.83 7.37
CA ALA A 134 -15.23 -7.87 8.22
C ALA A 134 -14.21 -8.48 9.17
N SER A 135 -12.96 -8.66 8.73
CA SER A 135 -11.89 -9.20 9.59
C SER A 135 -11.54 -8.23 10.72
N GLU A 136 -11.67 -6.92 10.48
CA GLU A 136 -11.44 -5.88 11.50
C GLU A 136 -12.72 -5.44 12.26
N GLY A 137 -13.88 -6.06 12.01
CA GLY A 137 -15.12 -5.71 12.70
C GLY A 137 -15.73 -4.36 12.29
N ILE A 138 -15.37 -3.84 11.13
CA ILE A 138 -15.89 -2.62 10.51
C ILE A 138 -17.21 -2.93 9.77
N SER A 139 -18.24 -2.13 10.02
CA SER A 139 -19.58 -2.35 9.46
C SER A 139 -19.69 -2.09 7.95
N ASP A 140 -18.86 -1.19 7.43
CA ASP A 140 -18.77 -0.92 6.00
C ASP A 140 -18.43 -2.20 5.21
N TYR A 141 -18.88 -2.26 3.96
CA TYR A 141 -18.55 -3.33 3.03
C TYR A 141 -17.87 -2.75 1.78
N ARG A 142 -16.63 -3.17 1.51
CA ARG A 142 -15.85 -2.69 0.35
C ARG A 142 -15.46 -3.79 -0.66
N GLY A 143 -15.88 -5.02 -0.38
CA GLY A 143 -15.52 -6.19 -1.18
C GLY A 143 -14.05 -6.57 -0.93
N ASN A 144 -13.23 -6.59 -1.97
CA ASN A 144 -11.79 -6.78 -1.81
C ASN A 144 -11.05 -5.46 -1.62
N THR A 145 -9.98 -5.48 -0.82
CA THR A 145 -9.02 -4.37 -0.65
C THR A 145 -7.65 -4.85 -1.11
N PHE A 146 -6.98 -4.11 -2.01
CA PHE A 146 -5.74 -4.60 -2.64
C PHE A 146 -4.77 -3.50 -3.08
N GLY A 147 -3.50 -3.92 -3.27
CA GLY A 147 -2.40 -3.06 -3.69
C GLY A 147 -1.92 -2.08 -2.61
N PRO A 148 -0.93 -1.23 -2.93
CA PRO A 148 -0.18 -0.45 -1.94
C PRO A 148 -0.98 0.71 -1.31
N VAL A 149 -2.12 1.08 -1.88
CA VAL A 149 -2.99 2.17 -1.39
C VAL A 149 -4.42 1.70 -1.13
N GLY A 150 -4.64 0.38 -1.03
CA GLY A 150 -5.93 -0.20 -0.65
C GLY A 150 -7.08 0.11 -1.61
N VAL A 151 -6.92 -0.14 -2.91
CA VAL A 151 -8.01 -0.05 -3.89
C VAL A 151 -9.12 -1.02 -3.50
N THR A 152 -10.37 -0.58 -3.57
CA THR A 152 -11.53 -1.39 -3.17
C THR A 152 -12.51 -1.68 -4.30
N THR A 153 -12.92 -2.94 -4.43
CA THR A 153 -13.88 -3.38 -5.49
C THR A 153 -15.24 -2.69 -5.43
N VAL A 154 -15.65 -2.24 -4.23
CA VAL A 154 -16.74 -1.28 -4.03
C VAL A 154 -16.09 0.02 -3.55
N GLY A 155 -16.04 1.03 -4.42
CA GLY A 155 -15.21 2.21 -4.23
C GLY A 155 -14.50 2.60 -5.53
N ASP A 156 -13.17 2.72 -5.47
CA ASP A 156 -12.32 3.26 -6.54
C ASP A 156 -11.90 2.22 -7.60
N PHE A 157 -12.26 0.95 -7.44
CA PHE A 157 -11.94 -0.10 -8.42
C PHE A 157 -12.41 0.18 -9.85
N PRO A 158 -13.63 0.70 -10.12
CA PRO A 158 -14.04 0.97 -11.48
C PRO A 158 -13.09 1.93 -12.21
N ASP A 159 -12.61 2.97 -11.51
CA ASP A 159 -11.65 3.91 -12.09
C ASP A 159 -10.25 3.30 -12.20
N TYR A 160 -9.81 2.54 -11.20
CA TYR A 160 -8.59 1.71 -11.30
C TYR A 160 -8.64 0.79 -12.52
N PHE A 161 -9.75 0.07 -12.72
CA PHE A 161 -9.93 -0.87 -13.82
C PHE A 161 -9.87 -0.15 -15.16
N LYS A 162 -10.72 0.87 -15.35
CA LYS A 162 -10.90 1.54 -16.65
C LYS A 162 -9.67 2.35 -17.07
N ASN A 163 -9.04 3.04 -16.11
CA ASN A 163 -8.03 4.05 -16.41
C ASN A 163 -6.60 3.57 -16.16
N ALA A 164 -6.41 2.45 -15.43
CA ALA A 164 -5.09 1.92 -15.14
C ALA A 164 -4.95 0.43 -15.47
N TYR A 165 -5.65 -0.47 -14.80
CA TYR A 165 -5.42 -1.91 -14.95
C TYR A 165 -5.71 -2.41 -16.37
N ALA A 166 -6.84 -2.04 -16.98
CA ALA A 166 -7.14 -2.47 -18.34
C ALA A 166 -6.13 -1.92 -19.38
N PRO A 167 -5.76 -0.62 -19.38
CA PRO A 167 -4.72 -0.12 -20.29
C PRO A 167 -3.35 -0.76 -20.12
N TYR A 168 -2.85 -0.93 -18.90
CA TYR A 168 -1.47 -1.36 -18.65
C TYR A 168 -1.31 -2.89 -18.57
N VAL A 169 -2.27 -3.60 -17.97
CA VAL A 169 -2.18 -5.06 -17.75
C VAL A 169 -2.86 -5.83 -18.87
N LEU A 170 -4.02 -5.36 -19.33
CA LEU A 170 -4.83 -6.06 -20.35
C LEU A 170 -4.59 -5.52 -21.78
N GLY A 171 -3.92 -4.37 -21.93
CA GLY A 171 -3.72 -3.72 -23.22
C GLY A 171 -5.01 -3.15 -23.83
N LYS A 172 -6.01 -2.83 -23.01
CA LYS A 172 -7.33 -2.34 -23.42
C LYS A 172 -7.48 -0.86 -23.05
N THR A 173 -7.30 0.02 -24.02
CA THR A 173 -7.61 1.45 -23.89
C THR A 173 -9.10 1.72 -24.04
N GLY A 174 -9.63 2.73 -23.33
CA GLY A 174 -11.05 3.09 -23.40
C GLY A 174 -11.97 2.00 -22.83
N ALA A 175 -11.51 1.28 -21.80
CA ALA A 175 -12.29 0.27 -21.12
C ALA A 175 -13.55 0.89 -20.46
N THR A 176 -14.63 0.13 -20.50
CA THR A 176 -15.96 0.54 -20.01
C THR A 176 -16.40 -0.33 -18.83
N ASN A 177 -17.52 0.05 -18.19
CA ASN A 177 -18.15 -0.80 -17.17
C ASN A 177 -18.58 -2.18 -17.72
N THR A 178 -18.86 -2.29 -19.02
CA THR A 178 -19.12 -3.57 -19.67
C THR A 178 -17.87 -4.42 -19.76
N ASP A 179 -16.72 -3.84 -20.12
CA ASP A 179 -15.45 -4.56 -20.14
C ASP A 179 -15.07 -5.04 -18.73
N MET A 180 -15.25 -4.19 -17.72
CA MET A 180 -15.06 -4.53 -16.31
C MET A 180 -15.97 -5.68 -15.86
N LYS A 181 -17.26 -5.62 -16.24
CA LYS A 181 -18.22 -6.69 -15.95
C LYS A 181 -17.80 -8.00 -16.58
N ASN A 182 -17.39 -7.98 -17.85
CA ASN A 182 -16.95 -9.16 -18.59
C ASN A 182 -15.70 -9.77 -17.98
N TRP A 183 -14.72 -8.95 -17.58
CA TRP A 183 -13.55 -9.41 -16.84
C TRP A 183 -13.95 -10.08 -15.52
N GLY A 184 -14.82 -9.44 -14.73
CA GLY A 184 -15.30 -9.99 -13.46
C GLY A 184 -16.03 -11.34 -13.65
N VAL A 185 -16.87 -11.45 -14.67
CA VAL A 185 -17.55 -12.71 -15.06
C VAL A 185 -16.53 -13.77 -15.45
N GLN A 186 -15.54 -13.43 -16.27
CA GLN A 186 -14.52 -14.36 -16.74
C GLN A 186 -13.69 -14.94 -15.59
N VAL A 187 -13.18 -14.09 -14.69
CA VAL A 187 -12.28 -14.54 -13.61
C VAL A 187 -13.02 -15.31 -12.51
N THR A 188 -14.30 -14.99 -12.28
CA THR A 188 -15.09 -15.65 -11.25
C THR A 188 -15.83 -16.90 -11.75
N GLY A 189 -16.24 -16.90 -13.02
CA GLY A 189 -17.10 -17.91 -13.61
C GLY A 189 -18.58 -17.78 -13.23
N ILE A 190 -19.01 -16.65 -12.66
CA ILE A 190 -20.42 -16.41 -12.31
C ILE A 190 -21.21 -15.90 -13.51
N ALA A 191 -22.54 -16.01 -13.47
CA ALA A 191 -23.39 -15.44 -14.51
C ALA A 191 -23.33 -13.90 -14.50
N ALA A 192 -23.38 -13.26 -15.67
CA ALA A 192 -23.38 -11.80 -15.78
C ALA A 192 -24.55 -11.12 -15.02
N ALA A 193 -25.68 -11.82 -14.84
CA ALA A 193 -26.80 -11.31 -14.05
C ALA A 193 -26.47 -11.18 -12.55
N ASP A 194 -25.54 -12.00 -12.05
CA ASP A 194 -25.09 -12.01 -10.65
C ASP A 194 -23.92 -11.04 -10.40
N MET A 195 -23.45 -10.33 -11.42
CA MET A 195 -22.37 -9.35 -11.31
C MET A 195 -22.92 -7.92 -11.43
N LYS A 196 -22.75 -7.13 -10.37
CA LYS A 196 -22.98 -5.69 -10.43
C LYS A 196 -21.70 -4.99 -10.85
N ALA A 197 -21.78 -4.21 -11.93
CA ALA A 197 -20.67 -3.44 -12.47
C ALA A 197 -21.19 -2.06 -12.90
N ASP A 198 -20.77 -1.01 -12.19
CA ASP A 198 -21.01 0.39 -12.51
C ASP A 198 -19.87 1.26 -11.96
N ASP A 199 -19.97 2.59 -12.07
CA ASP A 199 -18.91 3.51 -11.64
C ASP A 199 -18.65 3.49 -10.13
N SER A 200 -19.49 2.81 -9.33
CA SER A 200 -19.30 2.67 -7.89
C SER A 200 -18.71 1.32 -7.46
N ARG A 201 -18.81 0.28 -8.29
CA ARG A 201 -18.39 -1.08 -7.90
C ARG A 201 -18.25 -2.08 -9.03
N LEU A 202 -17.43 -3.10 -8.78
CA LEU A 202 -17.54 -4.44 -9.33
C LEU A 202 -17.80 -5.42 -8.17
N ASP A 203 -19.04 -5.88 -8.00
CA ASP A 203 -19.44 -6.71 -6.86
C ASP A 203 -20.22 -7.96 -7.30
N PRO A 204 -19.71 -9.18 -7.02
CA PRO A 204 -20.44 -10.42 -7.25
C PRO A 204 -21.52 -10.61 -6.19
N TYR A 205 -22.70 -11.06 -6.62
CA TYR A 205 -23.85 -11.33 -5.77
C TYR A 205 -24.20 -10.16 -4.82
N PRO A 206 -24.54 -8.96 -5.34
CA PRO A 206 -24.75 -7.77 -4.52
C PRO A 206 -25.87 -7.91 -3.47
N ASN A 207 -26.83 -8.79 -3.73
CA ASN A 207 -27.99 -9.01 -2.85
C ASN A 207 -27.76 -10.11 -1.80
N LEU A 208 -26.62 -10.80 -1.83
CA LEU A 208 -26.28 -11.80 -0.83
C LEU A 208 -25.48 -11.16 0.31
N SER A 209 -25.61 -11.73 1.51
CA SER A 209 -24.77 -11.37 2.67
C SER A 209 -23.29 -11.42 2.30
N ARG A 210 -22.49 -10.48 2.83
CA ARG A 210 -21.02 -10.46 2.72
C ARG A 210 -20.37 -11.76 3.20
N SER A 211 -21.00 -12.45 4.17
CA SER A 211 -20.54 -13.75 4.70
C SER A 211 -20.99 -14.96 3.86
N ASN A 212 -21.80 -14.77 2.81
CA ASN A 212 -22.26 -15.87 1.97
C ASN A 212 -21.08 -16.55 1.24
N SER A 213 -21.04 -17.88 1.28
CA SER A 213 -19.93 -18.66 0.71
C SER A 213 -19.73 -18.45 -0.79
N LYS A 214 -20.80 -18.28 -1.59
CA LYS A 214 -20.70 -18.00 -3.03
C LYS A 214 -20.12 -16.63 -3.30
N LYS A 215 -20.55 -15.62 -2.53
CA LYS A 215 -20.02 -14.25 -2.61
C LYS A 215 -18.54 -14.21 -2.26
N ARG A 216 -18.15 -14.79 -1.11
CA ARG A 216 -16.75 -14.87 -0.69
C ARG A 216 -15.88 -15.62 -1.70
N ALA A 217 -16.35 -16.73 -2.26
CA ALA A 217 -15.60 -17.48 -3.28
C ALA A 217 -15.37 -16.67 -4.56
N ALA A 218 -16.37 -15.90 -5.02
CA ALA A 218 -16.22 -15.01 -6.17
C ALA A 218 -15.23 -13.87 -5.88
N LEU A 219 -15.31 -13.26 -4.71
CA LEU A 219 -14.35 -12.25 -4.25
C LEU A 219 -12.92 -12.80 -4.17
N THR A 220 -12.74 -14.01 -3.63
CA THR A 220 -11.43 -14.70 -3.61
C THR A 220 -10.86 -14.89 -5.02
N LYS A 221 -11.68 -15.28 -6.00
CA LYS A 221 -11.22 -15.44 -7.39
C LYS A 221 -10.77 -14.11 -8.01
N ILE A 222 -11.43 -13.01 -7.70
CA ILE A 222 -10.99 -11.66 -8.11
C ILE A 222 -9.60 -11.36 -7.54
N CYS A 223 -9.37 -11.62 -6.24
CA CYS A 223 -8.04 -11.46 -5.66
C CYS A 223 -6.98 -12.35 -6.31
N GLN A 224 -7.31 -13.61 -6.56
CA GLN A 224 -6.39 -14.55 -7.23
C GLN A 224 -6.04 -14.10 -8.64
N ALA A 225 -6.99 -13.52 -9.39
CA ALA A 225 -6.72 -12.98 -10.72
C ALA A 225 -5.76 -11.78 -10.67
N LEU A 226 -5.99 -10.84 -9.75
CA LEU A 226 -5.10 -9.68 -9.55
C LEU A 226 -3.69 -10.11 -9.13
N GLN A 227 -3.59 -11.06 -8.20
CA GLN A 227 -2.30 -11.62 -7.75
C GLN A 227 -1.59 -12.39 -8.86
N SER A 228 -2.34 -13.13 -9.68
CA SER A 228 -1.79 -13.81 -10.86
C SER A 228 -1.21 -12.82 -11.86
N ASP A 229 -1.80 -11.64 -12.04
CA ASP A 229 -1.21 -10.61 -12.90
C ASP A 229 0.03 -9.97 -12.29
N PHE A 230 0.08 -9.79 -10.96
CA PHE A 230 1.33 -9.41 -10.29
C PHE A 230 2.43 -10.45 -10.55
N ASP A 231 2.12 -11.74 -10.40
CA ASP A 231 3.09 -12.83 -10.54
C ASP A 231 3.62 -12.97 -11.98
N ASN A 232 2.75 -12.79 -12.98
CA ASN A 232 3.10 -13.01 -14.38
C ASN A 232 3.50 -11.74 -15.15
N ARG A 233 3.07 -10.56 -14.67
CA ARG A 233 3.21 -9.26 -15.36
C ARG A 233 3.52 -8.14 -14.36
N GLN A 234 4.43 -8.42 -13.42
CA GLN A 234 4.71 -7.56 -12.26
C GLN A 234 4.90 -6.08 -12.63
N ALA A 235 5.73 -5.77 -13.64
CA ALA A 235 6.00 -4.39 -14.02
C ALA A 235 4.73 -3.66 -14.50
N GLN A 236 3.91 -4.29 -15.34
CA GLN A 236 2.66 -3.73 -15.85
C GLN A 236 1.63 -3.53 -14.74
N TYR A 237 1.53 -4.50 -13.83
CA TYR A 237 0.65 -4.43 -12.67
C TYR A 237 1.08 -3.33 -11.68
N VAL A 238 2.38 -3.19 -11.43
CA VAL A 238 2.92 -2.10 -10.60
C VAL A 238 2.70 -0.74 -11.27
N MET A 239 2.90 -0.63 -12.59
CA MET A 239 2.60 0.58 -13.36
C MET A 239 1.12 0.97 -13.30
N SER A 240 0.19 0.01 -13.27
CA SER A 240 -1.24 0.34 -13.12
C SER A 240 -1.54 0.94 -11.75
N HIS A 241 -0.96 0.42 -10.67
CA HIS A 241 -1.09 1.02 -9.35
C HIS A 241 -0.47 2.43 -9.30
N TYR A 242 0.71 2.64 -9.89
CA TYR A 242 1.28 3.98 -10.01
C TYR A 242 0.38 4.94 -10.80
N ALA A 243 -0.21 4.51 -11.91
CA ALA A 243 -1.14 5.32 -12.69
C ALA A 243 -2.41 5.66 -11.92
N HIS A 244 -2.93 4.73 -11.12
CA HIS A 244 -4.09 4.98 -10.26
C HIS A 244 -3.77 5.97 -9.14
N ILE A 245 -2.60 5.82 -8.50
CA ILE A 245 -2.13 6.78 -7.50
C ILE A 245 -1.97 8.18 -8.12
N ASP A 246 -1.48 8.28 -9.36
CA ASP A 246 -1.43 9.54 -10.10
C ASP A 246 -2.82 10.17 -10.23
N SER A 247 -3.79 9.43 -10.78
CA SER A 247 -5.11 9.95 -11.09
C SER A 247 -5.98 10.22 -9.87
N ASP A 248 -5.97 9.32 -8.88
CA ASP A 248 -6.90 9.33 -7.76
C ASP A 248 -6.34 10.05 -6.53
N LYS A 249 -5.00 10.12 -6.40
CA LYS A 249 -4.34 10.77 -5.25
C LYS A 249 -3.61 12.04 -5.66
N LEU A 250 -2.66 11.97 -6.59
CA LEU A 250 -1.82 13.13 -6.93
C LEU A 250 -2.60 14.25 -7.62
N LEU A 251 -3.41 13.95 -8.65
CA LEU A 251 -4.14 15.00 -9.37
C LEU A 251 -5.10 15.79 -8.46
N PRO A 252 -5.90 15.16 -7.58
CA PRO A 252 -6.69 15.88 -6.58
C PRO A 252 -5.86 16.74 -5.63
N VAL A 253 -4.69 16.25 -5.19
CA VAL A 253 -3.77 17.04 -4.34
C VAL A 253 -3.29 18.29 -5.08
N LEU A 254 -2.82 18.14 -6.32
CA LEU A 254 -2.32 19.26 -7.12
C LEU A 254 -3.42 20.30 -7.40
N ASP A 255 -4.64 19.85 -7.73
CA ASP A 255 -5.78 20.74 -7.95
C ASP A 255 -6.18 21.49 -6.67
N ALA A 256 -6.26 20.78 -5.54
CA ALA A 256 -6.61 21.37 -4.25
C ALA A 256 -5.57 22.40 -3.77
N LEU A 257 -4.27 22.09 -3.90
CA LEU A 257 -3.17 23.01 -3.57
C LEU A 257 -3.15 24.24 -4.49
N LYS A 258 -3.40 24.05 -5.79
CA LYS A 258 -3.51 25.16 -6.75
C LYS A 258 -4.62 26.13 -6.39
N LYS A 259 -5.80 25.63 -5.97
CA LYS A 259 -6.96 26.45 -5.59
C LYS A 259 -6.71 27.33 -4.35
N ILE A 260 -5.74 26.98 -3.51
CA ILE A 260 -5.31 27.78 -2.35
C ILE A 260 -4.00 28.54 -2.59
N GLY A 261 -3.45 28.47 -3.81
CA GLY A 261 -2.34 29.30 -4.27
C GLY A 261 -0.95 28.65 -4.30
N PHE A 262 -0.84 27.33 -4.06
CA PHE A 262 0.44 26.62 -4.12
C PHE A 262 0.59 25.83 -5.42
N THR A 263 1.61 26.15 -6.22
CA THR A 263 1.80 25.56 -7.56
C THR A 263 3.23 25.12 -7.88
N SER A 264 4.19 25.48 -7.03
CA SER A 264 5.60 25.08 -7.12
C SER A 264 6.03 24.40 -5.81
N PHE A 265 6.74 23.28 -5.92
CA PHE A 265 7.03 22.39 -4.80
C PHE A 265 8.52 22.04 -4.66
N SER A 266 9.39 22.75 -5.37
CA SER A 266 10.84 22.50 -5.34
C SER A 266 11.49 22.91 -4.01
N GLN A 267 11.03 24.02 -3.41
CA GLN A 267 11.52 24.53 -2.13
C GLN A 267 10.65 24.11 -0.95
N TYR A 268 9.33 24.12 -1.14
CA TYR A 268 8.34 23.81 -0.12
C TYR A 268 7.39 22.74 -0.64
N ASN A 269 7.71 21.48 -0.33
CA ASN A 269 6.98 20.32 -0.81
C ASN A 269 5.73 20.04 0.05
N LEU A 270 4.72 20.89 -0.12
CA LEU A 270 3.41 20.72 0.53
C LEU A 270 2.64 19.50 0.00
N VAL A 271 3.02 18.99 -1.19
CA VAL A 271 2.47 17.74 -1.72
C VAL A 271 2.82 16.58 -0.80
N GLY A 272 4.03 16.53 -0.23
CA GLY A 272 4.41 15.45 0.70
C GLY A 272 3.48 15.31 1.90
N LEU A 273 2.99 16.43 2.45
CA LEU A 273 2.00 16.44 3.54
C LEU A 273 0.59 16.09 3.03
N ALA A 274 0.15 16.75 1.95
CA ALA A 274 -1.19 16.59 1.41
C ALA A 274 -1.44 15.22 0.79
N PHE A 275 -0.40 14.56 0.28
CA PHE A 275 -0.47 13.25 -0.35
C PHE A 275 -0.87 12.17 0.66
N GLN A 276 -0.20 12.10 1.81
CA GLN A 276 -0.57 11.18 2.89
C GLN A 276 -2.01 11.43 3.38
N VAL A 277 -2.44 12.69 3.47
CA VAL A 277 -3.83 13.03 3.80
C VAL A 277 -4.80 12.54 2.73
N GLN A 278 -4.48 12.69 1.45
CA GLN A 278 -5.34 12.22 0.35
C GLN A 278 -5.43 10.70 0.31
N VAL A 279 -4.30 9.99 0.44
CA VAL A 279 -4.27 8.52 0.51
C VAL A 279 -5.17 8.04 1.66
N ASN A 280 -5.03 8.65 2.84
CA ASN A 280 -5.75 8.18 4.01
C ASN A 280 -7.21 8.63 4.10
N THR A 281 -7.59 9.77 3.51
CA THR A 281 -8.93 10.35 3.71
C THR A 281 -9.77 10.46 2.45
N GLY A 282 -9.16 10.43 1.26
CA GLY A 282 -9.84 10.72 -0.01
C GLY A 282 -10.46 12.13 -0.11
N SER A 283 -10.17 13.03 0.83
CA SER A 283 -10.91 14.28 1.05
C SER A 283 -10.02 15.53 1.00
N ILE A 284 -8.93 15.52 0.23
CA ILE A 284 -8.00 16.66 0.19
C ILE A 284 -8.63 17.96 -0.31
N GLY A 285 -9.72 17.93 -1.07
CA GLY A 285 -10.45 19.14 -1.50
C GLY A 285 -10.93 20.02 -0.33
N SER A 286 -11.05 19.46 0.87
CA SER A 286 -11.43 20.16 2.11
C SER A 286 -10.41 21.21 2.54
N VAL A 287 -9.18 21.19 2.00
CA VAL A 287 -8.16 22.23 2.25
C VAL A 287 -8.56 23.61 1.73
N SER A 288 -9.58 23.71 0.90
CA SER A 288 -10.20 24.99 0.49
C SER A 288 -10.61 25.88 1.67
N ALA A 289 -10.87 25.30 2.85
CA ALA A 289 -11.09 26.03 4.09
C ALA A 289 -9.91 26.94 4.48
N PHE A 290 -8.68 26.59 4.07
CA PHE A 290 -7.47 27.37 4.34
C PHE A 290 -7.52 28.77 3.73
N SER A 291 -8.20 28.96 2.60
CA SER A 291 -8.37 30.31 2.02
C SER A 291 -9.06 31.26 3.01
N SER A 292 -10.10 30.79 3.72
CA SER A 292 -10.75 31.58 4.78
C SER A 292 -9.84 31.83 5.97
N VAL A 293 -9.04 30.83 6.36
CA VAL A 293 -8.06 30.92 7.46
C VAL A 293 -6.99 31.98 7.15
N LYS A 294 -6.48 31.99 5.92
CA LYS A 294 -5.51 32.98 5.45
C LYS A 294 -6.12 34.38 5.44
N SER A 295 -7.32 34.55 4.88
CA SER A 295 -8.00 35.86 4.83
C SER A 295 -8.35 36.42 6.21
N ALA A 296 -8.61 35.56 7.19
CA ALA A 296 -8.87 35.96 8.57
C ALA A 296 -7.60 36.30 9.37
N GLY A 297 -6.41 36.24 8.76
CA GLY A 297 -5.14 36.61 9.40
C GLY A 297 -4.61 35.59 10.41
N ASN A 298 -5.13 34.35 10.43
CA ASN A 298 -4.70 33.33 11.40
C ASN A 298 -3.24 32.92 11.26
N CYS A 299 -2.60 33.20 10.12
CA CYS A 299 -1.20 32.86 9.88
C CYS A 299 -0.20 33.75 10.64
N GLY A 300 -0.62 34.93 11.11
CA GLY A 300 0.27 35.86 11.81
C GLY A 300 1.56 36.14 11.01
N SER A 301 2.71 35.85 11.61
CA SER A 301 4.04 36.03 11.00
C SER A 301 4.57 34.80 10.25
N MET A 302 3.84 33.68 10.22
CA MET A 302 4.27 32.48 9.48
C MET A 302 4.24 32.74 7.97
N SER A 303 5.17 32.12 7.23
CA SER A 303 5.02 32.04 5.77
C SER A 303 3.73 31.29 5.41
N ASN A 304 3.21 31.51 4.20
CA ASN A 304 1.99 30.84 3.76
C ASN A 304 2.12 29.31 3.81
N GLU A 305 3.28 28.80 3.38
CA GLU A 305 3.61 27.38 3.34
C GLU A 305 3.70 26.80 4.75
N THR A 306 4.37 27.50 5.67
CA THR A 306 4.49 27.07 7.08
C THR A 306 3.13 27.09 7.77
N CYS A 307 2.34 28.13 7.52
CA CYS A 307 0.98 28.24 8.04
C CYS A 307 0.10 27.10 7.53
N PHE A 308 0.15 26.79 6.23
CA PHE A 308 -0.62 25.70 5.65
C PHE A 308 -0.16 24.33 6.16
N ALA A 309 1.15 24.06 6.22
CA ALA A 309 1.69 22.82 6.75
C ALA A 309 1.22 22.56 8.20
N THR A 310 1.23 23.61 9.02
CA THR A 310 0.76 23.55 10.40
C THR A 310 -0.76 23.35 10.46
N TYR A 311 -1.53 24.11 9.67
CA TYR A 311 -2.99 23.99 9.58
C TYR A 311 -3.43 22.59 9.16
N LEU A 312 -2.88 22.07 8.05
CA LEU A 312 -3.20 20.75 7.53
C LEU A 312 -2.89 19.66 8.55
N THR A 313 -1.75 19.76 9.23
CA THR A 313 -1.36 18.80 10.27
C THR A 313 -2.34 18.81 11.44
N ASP A 314 -2.71 19.99 11.95
CA ASP A 314 -3.68 20.11 13.04
C ASP A 314 -5.06 19.55 12.65
N GLN A 315 -5.53 19.85 11.43
CA GLN A 315 -6.81 19.35 10.94
C GLN A 315 -6.78 17.83 10.72
N TYR A 316 -5.65 17.28 10.25
CA TYR A 316 -5.51 15.85 10.06
C TYR A 316 -5.41 15.10 11.40
N ILE A 317 -4.71 15.66 12.40
CA ILE A 317 -4.73 15.12 13.78
C ILE A 317 -6.15 15.16 14.35
N ARG A 318 -6.91 16.24 14.11
CA ARG A 318 -8.32 16.31 14.51
C ARG A 318 -9.15 15.21 13.85
N TRP A 319 -8.94 14.93 12.57
CA TRP A 319 -9.62 13.86 11.85
C TRP A 319 -9.28 12.48 12.43
N LEU A 320 -7.98 12.20 12.61
CA LEU A 320 -7.50 10.92 13.15
C LEU A 320 -8.02 10.67 14.58
N LYS A 321 -8.00 11.67 15.46
CA LYS A 321 -8.38 11.48 16.87
C LYS A 321 -9.89 11.43 17.14
N SER A 322 -10.72 11.87 16.21
CA SER A 322 -12.15 12.02 16.45
C SER A 322 -12.90 10.76 16.04
N SER A 323 -13.66 10.19 16.98
CA SER A 323 -14.58 9.07 16.75
C SER A 323 -15.76 9.40 15.82
N SER A 324 -15.95 10.69 15.51
CA SER A 324 -16.96 11.15 14.54
C SER A 324 -16.36 11.47 13.17
N LEU A 325 -15.07 11.17 12.96
CA LEU A 325 -14.35 11.43 11.71
C LEU A 325 -13.60 10.16 11.27
N GLY A 326 -12.28 10.13 11.46
CA GLY A 326 -11.42 9.02 11.04
C GLY A 326 -11.27 7.90 12.06
N ASP A 327 -11.56 8.17 13.34
CA ASP A 327 -11.51 7.21 14.45
C ASP A 327 -10.24 6.32 14.49
N ASP A 328 -9.09 6.92 14.22
CA ASP A 328 -7.79 6.27 14.19
C ASP A 328 -6.80 7.00 15.11
N ALA A 329 -7.21 7.17 16.36
CA ALA A 329 -6.44 7.90 17.36
C ALA A 329 -5.07 7.26 17.63
N GLY A 330 -4.96 5.93 17.45
CA GLY A 330 -3.71 5.19 17.61
C GLY A 330 -2.62 5.59 16.61
N ASN A 331 -3.01 6.04 15.40
CA ASN A 331 -2.08 6.47 14.36
C ASN A 331 -2.00 7.99 14.17
N CYS A 332 -2.56 8.79 15.10
CA CYS A 332 -2.55 10.26 14.97
C CYS A 332 -1.13 10.86 14.79
N TRP A 333 -0.10 10.17 15.25
CA TRP A 333 1.31 10.55 15.16
C TRP A 333 1.83 10.66 13.73
N ARG A 334 1.21 9.97 12.76
CA ARG A 334 1.63 10.01 11.36
C ARG A 334 1.54 11.40 10.73
N ALA A 335 0.62 12.24 11.22
CA ALA A 335 0.50 13.63 10.81
C ALA A 335 1.68 14.46 11.34
N SER A 336 2.02 14.29 12.62
CA SER A 336 3.16 14.97 13.24
C SER A 336 4.50 14.52 12.65
N MET A 337 4.63 13.24 12.29
CA MET A 337 5.80 12.70 11.59
C MET A 337 6.06 13.45 10.28
N ALA A 338 5.03 13.59 9.43
CA ALA A 338 5.15 14.27 8.16
C ALA A 338 5.54 15.76 8.35
N LEU A 339 4.94 16.44 9.34
CA LEU A 339 5.31 17.82 9.67
C LEU A 339 6.74 17.95 10.21
N ASP A 340 7.21 17.00 11.02
CA ASP A 340 8.58 16.99 11.53
C ASP A 340 9.61 16.77 10.41
N ILE A 341 9.29 15.91 9.43
CA ILE A 341 10.10 15.74 8.22
C ILE A 341 10.13 17.05 7.43
N TYR A 342 8.97 17.68 7.21
CA TYR A 342 8.88 18.97 6.50
C TYR A 342 9.64 20.10 7.21
N LYS A 343 9.63 20.15 8.55
CA LYS A 343 10.40 21.13 9.33
C LYS A 343 11.91 20.93 9.19
N GLN A 344 12.36 19.68 9.11
CA GLN A 344 13.77 19.33 8.98
C GLN A 344 14.29 19.50 7.54
N ASP A 345 13.45 19.17 6.57
CA ASP A 345 13.69 19.30 5.14
C ASP A 345 12.39 19.74 4.43
N PRO A 346 12.19 21.05 4.20
CA PRO A 346 10.98 21.56 3.54
C PRO A 346 10.81 21.07 2.10
N THR A 347 11.87 20.58 1.47
CA THR A 347 11.78 19.96 0.13
C THR A 347 11.24 18.54 0.20
N MET A 348 11.28 17.91 1.39
CA MET A 348 10.99 16.49 1.62
C MET A 348 11.64 15.62 0.54
N GLY A 349 12.92 15.87 0.27
CA GLY A 349 13.67 15.34 -0.86
C GLY A 349 14.65 14.24 -0.48
N ASN A 350 14.82 13.96 0.81
CA ASN A 350 15.84 13.06 1.31
C ASN A 350 15.25 11.94 2.18
N VAL A 351 15.30 10.70 1.68
CA VAL A 351 14.84 9.51 2.43
C VAL A 351 15.64 9.30 3.72
N GLY A 352 16.91 9.71 3.78
CA GLY A 352 17.70 9.68 5.01
C GLY A 352 17.12 10.54 6.12
N THR A 353 16.56 11.71 5.79
CA THR A 353 15.84 12.57 6.74
C THR A 353 14.57 11.87 7.23
N VAL A 354 13.81 11.25 6.34
CA VAL A 354 12.60 10.47 6.67
C VAL A 354 12.93 9.37 7.69
N THR A 355 13.91 8.52 7.37
CA THR A 355 14.35 7.43 8.23
C THR A 355 14.89 7.94 9.57
N SER A 356 15.67 9.03 9.57
CA SER A 356 16.21 9.61 10.81
C SER A 356 15.12 10.14 11.73
N ILE A 357 14.09 10.82 11.19
CA ILE A 357 12.97 11.33 11.99
C ILE A 357 12.13 10.17 12.54
N ILE A 358 11.85 9.15 11.72
CA ILE A 358 11.10 7.96 12.15
C ILE A 358 11.80 7.25 13.29
N ASN A 359 13.09 6.92 13.12
CA ASN A 359 13.83 6.18 14.13
C ASN A 359 14.00 6.95 15.44
N SER A 360 14.10 8.27 15.39
CA SER A 360 14.33 9.09 16.58
C SER A 360 13.06 9.45 17.33
N LYS A 361 11.93 9.65 16.64
CA LYS A 361 10.71 10.20 17.23
C LYS A 361 9.47 9.32 17.10
N TYR A 362 9.44 8.44 16.10
CA TYR A 362 8.27 7.62 15.78
C TYR A 362 8.58 6.11 15.66
N PRO A 363 9.39 5.50 16.55
CA PRO A 363 9.73 4.08 16.44
C PRO A 363 8.51 3.19 16.68
N ASN A 364 8.54 2.00 16.06
CA ASN A 364 7.51 0.95 16.23
C ASN A 364 6.08 1.45 15.96
N ASN A 365 5.89 2.25 14.89
CA ASN A 365 4.59 2.77 14.47
C ASN A 365 3.83 3.49 15.60
N SER A 366 4.54 4.27 16.40
CA SER A 366 3.96 4.97 17.55
C SER A 366 4.63 6.33 17.75
N GLY A 367 3.92 7.25 18.40
CA GLY A 367 4.47 8.56 18.77
C GLY A 367 3.41 9.49 19.35
N LYS A 368 3.84 10.69 19.73
CA LYS A 368 2.91 11.75 20.14
C LYS A 368 2.39 12.48 18.91
N CYS A 369 1.18 13.02 19.01
CA CYS A 369 0.57 13.87 17.99
C CYS A 369 0.15 15.24 18.54
N PRO A 370 1.10 16.08 18.99
CA PRO A 370 0.77 17.41 19.46
C PRO A 370 0.24 18.28 18.31
N THR A 371 -0.84 19.01 18.57
CA THR A 371 -1.28 20.10 17.69
C THR A 371 -0.53 21.38 18.02
N SER A 372 -0.58 22.37 17.12
CA SER A 372 0.15 23.63 17.27
C SER A 372 -0.40 24.55 18.37
N GLY A 373 -1.66 24.37 18.78
CA GLY A 373 -2.38 25.28 19.67
C GLY A 373 -2.90 26.55 18.96
N VAL A 374 -2.65 26.72 17.66
CA VAL A 374 -3.16 27.86 16.90
C VAL A 374 -4.69 27.79 16.80
N LYS A 375 -5.35 28.93 17.04
CA LYS A 375 -6.80 29.06 16.86
C LYS A 375 -7.11 29.28 15.38
N TRP A 376 -7.60 28.24 14.71
CA TRP A 376 -8.04 28.30 13.32
C TRP A 376 -9.49 28.79 13.22
N SER A 377 -9.72 29.84 12.42
CA SER A 377 -11.07 30.41 12.22
C SER A 377 -12.02 29.48 11.47
N LYS A 378 -11.49 28.53 10.68
CA LYS A 378 -12.27 27.55 9.92
C LYS A 378 -11.56 26.20 9.88
N ASN A 379 -12.26 25.17 10.36
CA ASN A 379 -11.81 23.78 10.24
C ASN A 379 -12.10 23.22 8.85
N MET A 380 -11.38 22.16 8.48
CA MET A 380 -11.71 21.36 7.29
C MET A 380 -13.01 20.58 7.54
N ALA A 381 -13.89 20.58 6.56
CA ALA A 381 -15.08 19.74 6.52
C ALA A 381 -14.75 18.46 5.73
N TRP A 382 -14.66 17.33 6.42
CA TRP A 382 -14.27 16.05 5.84
C TRP A 382 -15.50 15.31 5.30
N ASN A 383 -15.34 14.60 4.18
CA ASN A 383 -16.42 13.85 3.51
C ASN A 383 -16.60 12.43 4.04
#